data_AF-A0A9D5B1F8-F1
#
_entry.id   AF-A0A9D5B1F8-F1
#
_cell.length_a   1.000
_cell.length_b   1.000
_cell.length_c   1.000
_cell.angle_alpha   90.00
_cell.angle_beta   90.00
_cell.angle_gamma   90.00
#
_symmetry.space_group_name_H-M   'P 1'
#
loop_
_entity.id
_entity.type
_entity.pdbx_description
1 polymer ?
#
loop_
_entity_poly.entity_id
_entity_poly.type
_entity_poly.pdbx_seq_one_letter_code
_entity_poly.pdbx_strand_id
1 'polypeptide(L)'
;MSVDPAAPATSCSSVDQLRELLLDEEKGMYERYAALFALRNDGGNKAVAAIIDSLGSKSALLKHEVAYVLGQLQDKAASAALSNILRDVNEHPMVRHEAAEALGSIADDQSVALLEEFTADPEALVSQSCQVALSMLEAERSGKSFEFLFMRNPTVV
;
A
#
# COMPACT_ATOMS: atom_id res chain seq x y z
N MET A 1 -8.52 19.02 -7.02
CA MET A 1 -7.50 18.55 -7.99
C MET A 1 -6.14 18.86 -7.38
N SER A 2 -5.50 17.86 -6.79
CA SER A 2 -4.14 18.02 -6.24
C SER A 2 -3.18 18.01 -7.41
N VAL A 3 -2.45 19.11 -7.61
CA VAL A 3 -1.40 19.17 -8.62
C VAL A 3 -0.15 18.57 -8.00
N ASP A 4 0.31 17.44 -8.54
CA ASP A 4 1.60 16.85 -8.16
C ASP A 4 2.72 17.84 -8.48
N PRO A 5 3.57 18.22 -7.51
CA PRO A 5 4.73 19.09 -7.76
C PRO A 5 5.94 18.32 -8.32
N ALA A 6 5.75 17.09 -8.80
CA ALA A 6 6.84 16.31 -9.40
C ALA A 6 7.27 16.98 -10.73
N ALA A 7 8.51 17.48 -10.75
CA ALA A 7 9.10 18.10 -11.93
C ALA A 7 9.12 17.12 -13.12
N PRO A 8 8.96 17.61 -14.37
CA PRO A 8 9.06 16.78 -15.56
C PRO A 8 10.54 16.48 -15.85
N ALA A 9 11.11 15.50 -15.17
CA ALA A 9 12.44 14.94 -15.46
C ALA A 9 12.49 13.54 -14.84
N THR A 10 12.32 12.44 -15.57
CA THR A 10 13.19 11.97 -16.67
C THR A 10 12.36 11.26 -17.75
N SER A 11 12.15 11.91 -18.90
CA SER A 11 11.32 11.41 -20.01
C SER A 11 11.92 10.25 -20.84
N CYS A 12 12.88 9.48 -20.31
CA CYS A 12 13.49 8.35 -21.02
C CYS A 12 14.23 7.33 -20.12
N SER A 13 13.94 7.26 -18.82
CA SER A 13 14.57 6.24 -17.97
C SER A 13 13.93 4.87 -18.19
N SER A 14 14.73 3.84 -18.44
CA SER A 14 14.22 2.47 -18.51
C SER A 14 13.75 1.98 -17.14
N VAL A 15 12.87 0.99 -17.11
CA VAL A 15 12.43 0.33 -15.85
C VAL A 15 13.62 -0.14 -15.02
N ASP A 16 14.68 -0.66 -15.66
CA ASP A 16 15.89 -1.12 -14.97
C ASP A 16 16.65 0.04 -14.30
N GLN A 17 16.76 1.20 -14.97
CA GLN A 17 17.38 2.40 -14.39
C GLN A 17 16.56 2.97 -13.22
N LEU A 18 15.24 2.97 -13.35
CA LEU A 18 14.33 3.42 -12.29
C LEU A 18 14.40 2.49 -11.07
N ARG A 19 14.48 1.17 -11.31
CA ARG A 19 14.71 0.17 -10.26
C ARG A 19 16.03 0.43 -9.52
N GLU A 20 17.13 0.62 -10.25
CA GLU A 20 18.43 0.94 -9.64
C GLU A 20 18.35 2.20 -8.78
N LEU A 21 17.71 3.26 -9.30
CA LEU A 21 17.55 4.52 -8.57
C LEU A 21 16.70 4.36 -7.29
N LEU A 22 15.61 3.59 -7.36
CA LEU A 22 14.71 3.36 -6.22
C LEU A 22 15.38 2.53 -5.11
N LEU A 23 16.20 1.56 -5.47
CA LEU A 23 16.87 0.65 -4.52
C LEU A 23 18.19 1.20 -3.96
N ASP A 24 18.73 2.29 -4.52
CA ASP A 24 19.97 2.91 -4.06
C ASP A 24 19.74 3.70 -2.76
N GLU A 25 20.26 3.16 -1.65
CA GLU A 25 20.14 3.76 -0.31
C GLU A 25 20.99 5.04 -0.12
N GLU A 26 21.94 5.32 -1.02
CA GLU A 26 22.74 6.54 -0.99
C GLU A 26 22.05 7.72 -1.72
N LYS A 27 20.93 7.46 -2.43
CA LYS A 27 20.17 8.47 -3.16
C LYS A 27 19.23 9.26 -2.25
N GLY A 28 19.01 10.52 -2.63
CA GLY A 28 18.08 11.38 -1.93
C GLY A 28 16.65 10.84 -2.04
N MET A 29 15.86 10.99 -0.97
CA MET A 29 14.46 10.54 -0.98
C MET A 29 13.68 11.11 -2.16
N TYR A 30 13.90 12.37 -2.53
CA TYR A 30 13.23 12.97 -3.69
C TYR A 30 13.42 12.15 -4.99
N GLU A 31 14.65 11.71 -5.28
CA GLU A 31 14.96 10.92 -6.49
C GLU A 31 14.31 9.53 -6.42
N ARG A 32 14.32 8.91 -5.23
CA ARG A 32 13.73 7.59 -5.01
C ARG A 32 12.19 7.63 -5.14
N TYR A 33 11.53 8.65 -4.61
CA TYR A 33 10.09 8.86 -4.79
C TYR A 33 9.73 9.14 -6.27
N ALA A 34 10.55 9.94 -6.97
CA ALA A 34 10.36 10.15 -8.41
C ALA A 34 10.45 8.83 -9.18
N ALA A 35 11.41 7.96 -8.85
CA ALA A 35 11.53 6.63 -9.44
C ALA A 35 10.34 5.73 -9.12
N LEU A 36 9.89 5.70 -7.87
CA LEU A 36 8.71 4.95 -7.42
C LEU A 36 7.46 5.31 -8.24
N PHE A 37 7.16 6.61 -8.36
CA PHE A 37 5.98 7.05 -9.11
C PHE A 37 6.12 6.85 -10.62
N ALA A 38 7.32 6.96 -11.18
CA ALA A 38 7.57 6.62 -12.57
C ALA A 38 7.32 5.12 -12.84
N LEU A 39 7.78 4.24 -11.95
CA LEU A 39 7.52 2.79 -12.02
C LEU A 39 6.02 2.48 -11.87
N ARG A 40 5.31 3.16 -10.96
CA ARG A 40 3.85 3.03 -10.83
C ARG A 40 3.15 3.37 -12.14
N ASN A 41 3.54 4.47 -12.78
CA ASN A 41 2.93 4.93 -14.02
C ASN A 41 3.23 3.99 -15.22
N ASP A 42 4.34 3.25 -15.17
CA ASP A 42 4.63 2.18 -16.14
C ASP A 42 3.69 0.98 -15.94
N GLY A 43 3.57 0.49 -14.70
CA GLY A 43 2.63 -0.56 -14.31
C GLY A 43 2.92 -1.96 -14.89
N GLY A 44 4.00 -2.14 -15.66
CA GLY A 44 4.38 -3.45 -16.19
C GLY A 44 4.95 -4.38 -15.11
N ASN A 45 4.92 -5.69 -15.36
CA ASN A 45 5.39 -6.70 -14.39
C ASN A 45 6.80 -6.44 -13.84
N LYS A 46 7.71 -5.90 -14.68
CA LYS A 46 9.06 -5.52 -14.24
C LYS A 46 9.05 -4.33 -13.28
N ALA A 47 8.18 -3.35 -13.54
CA ALA A 47 8.05 -2.18 -12.68
C ALA A 47 7.41 -2.57 -11.35
N VAL A 48 6.35 -3.39 -11.36
CA VAL A 48 5.75 -3.95 -10.13
C VAL A 48 6.78 -4.72 -9.32
N ALA A 49 7.59 -5.57 -9.94
CA ALA A 49 8.65 -6.29 -9.24
C ALA A 49 9.70 -5.36 -8.62
N ALA A 50 10.09 -4.28 -9.32
CA ALA A 50 11.01 -3.28 -8.78
C ALA A 50 10.42 -2.53 -7.57
N ILE A 51 9.12 -2.21 -7.61
CA ILE A 51 8.42 -1.58 -6.49
C ILE A 51 8.36 -2.54 -5.29
N ILE A 52 8.01 -3.80 -5.50
CA ILE A 52 8.01 -4.83 -4.44
C ILE A 52 9.38 -4.94 -3.77
N ASP A 53 10.46 -4.99 -4.55
CA ASP A 53 11.82 -5.11 -4.01
C ASP A 53 12.20 -3.90 -3.13
N SER A 54 11.62 -2.73 -3.38
CA SER A 54 11.89 -1.52 -2.59
C SER A 54 11.24 -1.50 -1.20
N LEU A 55 10.36 -2.46 -0.90
CA LEU A 55 9.88 -2.72 0.47
C LEU A 55 11.02 -3.13 1.43
N GLY A 56 12.17 -3.53 0.90
CA GLY A 56 13.39 -3.76 1.68
C GLY A 56 14.13 -2.50 2.15
N SER A 57 13.61 -1.29 1.87
CA SER A 57 14.29 -0.05 2.25
C SER A 57 14.41 0.12 3.78
N LYS A 58 15.48 0.81 4.20
CA LYS A 58 15.67 1.20 5.60
C LYS A 58 14.73 2.32 6.05
N SER A 59 14.15 3.07 5.10
CA SER A 59 13.25 4.18 5.40
C SER A 59 11.82 3.67 5.60
N ALA A 60 11.31 3.75 6.84
CA ALA A 60 9.90 3.42 7.13
C ALA A 60 8.93 4.28 6.30
N LEU A 61 9.27 5.55 6.06
CA LEU A 61 8.44 6.44 5.24
C LEU A 61 8.37 5.99 3.77
N LEU A 62 9.51 5.55 3.21
CA LEU A 62 9.53 5.01 1.86
C LEU A 62 8.76 3.69 1.78
N LYS A 63 8.94 2.77 2.74
CA LYS A 63 8.19 1.51 2.77
C LYS A 63 6.68 1.72 2.83
N HIS A 64 6.22 2.69 3.62
CA HIS A 64 4.82 3.11 3.64
C HIS A 64 4.38 3.56 2.25
N GLU A 65 5.08 4.51 1.62
CA GLU A 65 4.70 4.97 0.28
C GLU A 65 4.68 3.84 -0.75
N VAL A 66 5.64 2.92 -0.67
CA VAL A 66 5.71 1.75 -1.55
C VAL A 66 4.49 0.85 -1.35
N ALA A 67 4.08 0.57 -0.10
CA ALA A 67 2.88 -0.19 0.19
C ALA A 67 1.62 0.52 -0.36
N TYR A 68 1.50 1.83 -0.17
CA TYR A 68 0.42 2.65 -0.71
C TYR A 68 0.33 2.51 -2.25
N VAL A 69 1.47 2.68 -2.93
CA VAL A 69 1.57 2.55 -4.40
C VAL A 69 1.20 1.13 -4.87
N LEU A 70 1.61 0.08 -4.16
CA LEU A 70 1.22 -1.30 -4.48
C LEU A 70 -0.29 -1.51 -4.31
N GLY A 71 -0.90 -0.89 -3.29
CA GLY A 71 -2.36 -0.85 -3.11
C GLY A 71 -3.06 -0.18 -4.30
N GLN A 72 -2.54 0.94 -4.79
CA GLN A 72 -3.09 1.63 -5.99
C GLN A 72 -3.00 0.77 -7.25
N LEU A 73 -1.95 -0.03 -7.40
CA LEU A 73 -1.75 -0.90 -8.56
C LEU A 73 -2.65 -2.14 -8.53
N GLN A 74 -3.08 -2.58 -7.34
CA GLN A 74 -3.94 -3.75 -7.13
C GLN A 74 -3.39 -5.05 -7.79
N ASP A 75 -2.07 -5.15 -7.99
CA ASP A 75 -1.44 -6.33 -8.58
C ASP A 75 -1.17 -7.39 -7.51
N LYS A 76 -1.75 -8.59 -7.72
CA LYS A 76 -1.61 -9.76 -6.83
C LYS A 76 -0.17 -10.23 -6.65
N ALA A 77 0.77 -9.84 -7.52
CA ALA A 77 2.19 -10.09 -7.31
C ALA A 77 2.71 -9.50 -5.99
N ALA A 78 2.08 -8.44 -5.48
CA ALA A 78 2.46 -7.76 -4.24
C ALA A 78 1.95 -8.45 -2.96
N SER A 79 0.91 -9.29 -3.04
CA SER A 79 0.20 -9.83 -1.86
C SER A 79 1.13 -10.53 -0.88
N ALA A 80 2.07 -11.34 -1.38
CA ALA A 80 3.01 -12.06 -0.52
C ALA A 80 3.95 -11.12 0.24
N ALA A 81 4.46 -10.07 -0.41
CA ALA A 81 5.36 -9.12 0.22
C ALA A 81 4.64 -8.25 1.26
N LEU A 82 3.45 -7.74 0.92
CA LEU A 82 2.62 -6.96 1.84
C LEU A 82 2.15 -7.80 3.04
N SER A 83 1.82 -9.07 2.82
CA SER A 83 1.48 -10.00 3.90
C SER A 83 2.64 -10.21 4.88
N ASN A 84 3.89 -10.26 4.39
CA ASN A 84 5.05 -10.38 5.26
C ASN A 84 5.24 -9.14 6.13
N ILE A 85 4.99 -7.95 5.57
CA ILE A 85 5.03 -6.67 6.31
C ILE A 85 3.97 -6.64 7.41
N LEU A 86 2.72 -6.99 7.07
CA LEU A 86 1.63 -6.99 8.05
C LEU A 86 1.94 -7.92 9.24
N ARG A 87 2.54 -9.09 8.97
CA ARG A 87 2.94 -10.07 9.99
C ARG A 87 4.17 -9.68 10.82
N ASP A 88 4.99 -8.74 10.37
CA ASP A 88 6.21 -8.37 11.09
C ASP A 88 5.88 -7.44 12.26
N VAL A 89 5.83 -8.01 13.47
CA VAL A 89 5.57 -7.27 14.71
C VAL A 89 6.65 -6.25 15.06
N ASN A 90 7.84 -6.33 14.44
CA ASN A 90 8.93 -5.37 14.65
C ASN A 90 8.93 -4.26 13.59
N GLU A 91 8.10 -4.38 12.56
CA GLU A 91 7.94 -3.34 11.57
C GLU A 91 7.20 -2.13 12.17
N HIS A 92 7.51 -0.94 11.66
CA HIS A 92 6.87 0.28 12.12
C HIS A 92 5.35 0.21 11.89
N PRO A 93 4.50 0.54 12.89
CA PRO A 93 3.04 0.46 12.78
C PRO A 93 2.45 1.12 11.54
N MET A 94 2.98 2.29 11.15
CA MET A 94 2.60 2.99 9.92
C MET A 94 2.84 2.14 8.64
N VAL A 95 3.91 1.36 8.56
CA VAL A 95 4.15 0.53 7.36
C VAL A 95 3.20 -0.67 7.37
N ARG A 96 2.93 -1.25 8.55
CA ARG A 96 1.98 -2.35 8.73
C ARG A 96 0.54 -1.93 8.40
N HIS A 97 0.13 -0.73 8.82
CA HIS A 97 -1.18 -0.14 8.51
C HIS A 97 -1.37 -0.07 6.99
N GLU A 98 -0.39 0.50 6.29
CA GLU A 98 -0.48 0.72 4.85
C GLU A 98 -0.47 -0.60 4.08
N ALA A 99 0.27 -1.60 4.58
CA ALA A 99 0.22 -2.95 4.02
C ALA A 99 -1.17 -3.59 4.18
N ALA A 100 -1.86 -3.37 5.30
CA ALA A 100 -3.24 -3.84 5.49
C ALA A 100 -4.20 -3.18 4.49
N GLU A 101 -4.12 -1.86 4.30
CA GLU A 101 -4.95 -1.15 3.33
C GLU A 101 -4.68 -1.59 1.88
N ALA A 102 -3.40 -1.80 1.54
CA ALA A 102 -3.00 -2.30 0.23
C ALA A 102 -3.50 -3.73 -0.04
N LEU A 103 -3.41 -4.64 0.95
CA LEU A 103 -3.99 -5.99 0.87
C LEU A 103 -5.51 -5.94 0.71
N GLY A 104 -6.18 -5.00 1.38
CA GLY A 104 -7.59 -4.71 1.21
C GLY A 104 -7.93 -4.30 -0.22
N SER A 105 -7.11 -3.43 -0.80
CA SER A 105 -7.25 -2.97 -2.18
C SER A 105 -7.02 -4.09 -3.20
N ILE A 106 -6.06 -5.01 -2.95
CA ILE A 106 -5.80 -6.15 -3.84
C ILE A 106 -6.92 -7.22 -3.76
N ALA A 107 -7.52 -7.40 -2.59
CA ALA A 107 -8.74 -8.17 -2.38
C ALA A 107 -8.70 -9.66 -2.81
N ASP A 108 -7.52 -10.30 -2.86
CA ASP A 108 -7.44 -11.74 -3.08
C ASP A 108 -7.79 -12.55 -1.82
N ASP A 109 -8.17 -13.82 -1.98
CA ASP A 109 -8.67 -14.66 -0.89
C ASP A 109 -7.66 -14.82 0.27
N GLN A 110 -6.35 -14.85 -0.02
CA GLN A 110 -5.32 -14.96 1.02
C GLN A 110 -5.16 -13.63 1.78
N SER A 111 -5.22 -12.51 1.05
CA SER A 111 -5.21 -11.17 1.63
C SER A 111 -6.42 -10.97 2.57
N VAL A 112 -7.63 -11.34 2.14
CA VAL A 112 -8.84 -11.22 2.97
C VAL A 112 -8.74 -12.05 4.24
N ALA A 113 -8.35 -13.32 4.13
CA ALA A 113 -8.20 -14.19 5.30
C ALA A 113 -7.15 -13.65 6.29
N LEU A 114 -6.06 -13.04 5.79
CA LEU A 114 -5.06 -12.43 6.65
C LEU A 114 -5.59 -11.16 7.34
N LEU A 115 -6.35 -10.33 6.64
CA LEU A 115 -6.96 -9.15 7.26
C LEU A 115 -7.92 -9.54 8.38
N GLU A 116 -8.72 -10.59 8.20
CA GLU A 116 -9.62 -11.12 9.25
C GLU A 116 -8.84 -11.51 10.51
N GLU A 117 -7.72 -12.23 10.35
CA GLU A 117 -6.82 -12.60 11.45
C GLU A 117 -6.28 -11.36 12.19
N PHE A 118 -5.86 -10.34 11.46
CA PHE A 118 -5.23 -9.13 12.01
C PHE A 118 -6.21 -8.08 12.53
N THR A 119 -7.54 -8.30 12.44
CA THR A 119 -8.53 -7.46 13.15
C THR A 119 -8.36 -7.50 14.67
N ALA A 120 -7.65 -8.49 15.20
CA ALA A 120 -7.32 -8.64 16.61
C ALA A 120 -5.86 -8.27 16.95
N ASP A 121 -5.12 -7.63 16.04
CA ASP A 121 -3.74 -7.21 16.29
C ASP A 121 -3.66 -6.29 17.52
N PRO A 122 -2.65 -6.45 18.40
CA PRO A 122 -2.49 -5.58 19.57
C PRO A 122 -2.16 -4.12 19.22
N GLU A 123 -1.62 -3.87 18.01
CA GLU A 123 -1.44 -2.50 17.51
C GLU A 123 -2.77 -1.96 16.98
N ALA A 124 -3.30 -0.95 17.67
CA ALA A 124 -4.61 -0.38 17.37
C ALA A 124 -4.69 0.16 15.94
N LEU A 125 -3.61 0.78 15.44
CA LEU A 125 -3.58 1.29 14.07
C LEU A 125 -3.74 0.16 13.05
N VAL A 126 -3.06 -0.96 13.25
CA VAL A 126 -3.12 -2.11 12.33
C VAL A 126 -4.48 -2.79 12.37
N SER A 127 -4.99 -3.10 13.56
CA SER A 127 -6.30 -3.73 13.72
C SER A 127 -7.43 -2.90 13.12
N GLN A 128 -7.38 -1.57 13.27
CA GLN A 128 -8.35 -0.65 12.68
C GLN A 128 -8.25 -0.61 11.15
N SER A 129 -7.05 -0.54 10.58
CA SER A 129 -6.85 -0.60 9.13
C SER A 129 -7.41 -1.90 8.54
N CYS A 130 -7.19 -3.05 9.19
CA CYS A 130 -7.78 -4.32 8.76
C CYS A 130 -9.31 -4.31 8.79
N GLN A 131 -9.92 -3.77 9.85
CA GLN A 131 -11.39 -3.66 9.95
C GLN A 131 -11.97 -2.74 8.86
N VAL A 132 -11.30 -1.62 8.57
CA VAL A 132 -11.71 -0.68 7.52
C VAL A 132 -11.60 -1.34 6.14
N ALA A 133 -10.47 -1.99 5.84
CA ALA A 133 -10.26 -2.71 4.60
C ALA A 133 -11.35 -3.76 4.34
N LEU A 134 -11.67 -4.59 5.35
CA LEU A 134 -12.74 -5.58 5.25
C LEU A 134 -14.12 -4.94 5.07
N SER A 135 -14.41 -3.86 5.79
CA SER A 135 -15.68 -3.13 5.67
C SER A 135 -15.86 -2.52 4.27
N MET A 136 -14.78 -2.01 3.67
CA MET A 136 -14.79 -1.50 2.29
C MET A 136 -15.07 -2.63 1.29
N LEU A 137 -14.42 -3.79 1.46
CA LEU A 137 -14.66 -4.96 0.62
C LEU A 137 -16.10 -5.48 0.70
N GLU A 138 -16.69 -5.50 1.90
CA GLU A 138 -18.09 -5.85 2.08
C GLU A 138 -19.04 -4.84 1.43
N ALA A 139 -18.74 -3.54 1.53
CA ALA A 139 -19.50 -2.48 0.89
C ALA A 139 -19.49 -2.62 -0.64
N GLU A 140 -18.31 -2.85 -1.22
CA GLU A 140 -18.14 -3.09 -2.66
C GLU A 140 -18.88 -4.34 -3.13
N ARG A 141 -18.74 -5.46 -2.41
CA ARG A 141 -19.44 -6.73 -2.73
C ARG A 141 -20.96 -6.62 -2.61
N SER A 142 -21.45 -5.83 -1.66
CA SER A 142 -22.89 -5.65 -1.43
C SER A 142 -23.53 -4.60 -2.33
N GLY A 143 -22.74 -3.87 -3.14
CA GLY A 143 -23.21 -2.76 -3.97
C GLY A 143 -23.79 -1.60 -3.14
N LYS A 144 -23.54 -1.57 -1.83
CA LYS A 144 -23.99 -0.50 -0.94
C LYS A 144 -22.91 0.56 -0.89
N SER A 145 -23.24 1.75 -1.39
CA SER A 145 -22.38 2.93 -1.23
C SER A 145 -22.09 3.19 0.26
N PHE A 146 -20.83 3.52 0.55
CA PHE A 146 -20.23 3.69 1.88
C PHE A 146 -20.96 4.69 2.80
N GLU A 147 -21.87 5.51 2.26
CA GLU A 147 -22.66 6.49 3.03
C GLU A 147 -23.57 5.87 4.11
N PHE A 148 -23.87 4.56 4.06
CA PHE A 148 -24.85 3.97 4.98
C PHE A 148 -24.29 3.47 6.32
N LEU A 149 -22.98 3.22 6.44
CA LEU A 149 -22.44 2.58 7.64
C LEU A 149 -22.11 3.57 8.77
N PHE A 150 -21.68 4.80 8.45
CA PHE A 150 -21.31 5.81 9.45
C PHE A 150 -22.49 6.67 9.96
N MET A 151 -23.67 6.57 9.35
CA MET A 151 -24.85 7.35 9.75
C MET A 151 -25.76 6.66 10.79
N ARG A 152 -25.47 5.42 11.20
CA ARG A 152 -26.30 4.73 12.19
C ARG A 152 -25.73 4.80 13.60
N ASN A 153 -26.16 5.89 14.26
CA ASN A 153 -26.41 6.09 15.70
C ASN A 153 -25.28 6.76 16.51
N PRO A 154 -25.67 7.72 17.38
CA PRO A 154 -26.31 7.32 18.63
C PRO A 154 -27.80 7.71 18.69
N THR A 155 -28.66 6.72 18.86
CA THR A 155 -29.95 6.92 19.52
C THR A 155 -29.65 7.18 20.98
N VAL A 156 -29.73 8.43 21.41
CA VAL A 156 -29.81 8.77 22.83
C VAL A 156 -31.29 8.81 23.17
N VAL A 157 -31.69 7.91 24.08
CA VAL A 157 -33.00 7.92 24.77
C VAL A 157 -33.10 9.14 25.67
#